data_AF-A0A9D6LKF7-F1
#
_entry.id   AF-A0A9D6LKF7-F1
#
_cell.length_a   1.000
_cell.length_b   1.000
_cell.length_c   1.000
_cell.angle_alpha   90.00
_cell.angle_beta   90.00
_cell.angle_gamma   90.00
#
_symmetry.space_group_name_H-M   'P 1'
#
loop_
_entity.id
_entity.type
_entity.pdbx_description
1 polymer ?
#
loop_
_entity_poly.entity_id
_entity_poly.type
_entity_poly.pdbx_seq_one_letter_code
_entity_poly.pdbx_strand_id
1 'polypeptide(L)'
;MAGRRRTPVFTENFSLNLDALRLFLEPEGRAAFERLLDRLFDDIVPMLCRHSQSGRIFLQHPIRSKEARSLSRKLKTFLKKGDTLREFVVDDYLMLYLHRDRQVVFLSIKHHRQLSFDLRRFW
;
A
#
# COMPACT_ATOMS: atom_id res chain seq x y z
N MET A 1 5.76 -3.23 27.33
CA MET A 1 6.83 -3.13 26.32
C MET A 1 6.39 -2.12 25.26
N ALA A 2 6.83 -0.86 25.35
CA ALA A 2 6.49 0.14 24.33
C ALA A 2 7.18 -0.24 23.02
N GLY A 3 6.41 -0.70 22.03
CA GLY A 3 6.93 -1.11 20.74
C GLY A 3 7.73 0.02 20.09
N ARG A 4 8.98 -0.24 19.71
CA ARG A 4 9.86 0.73 19.04
C ARG A 4 9.14 1.27 17.79
N ARG A 5 8.82 2.57 17.77
CA ARG A 5 8.17 3.23 16.63
C ARG A 5 9.15 3.20 15.44
N ARG A 6 8.72 2.61 14.33
CA ARG A 6 9.49 2.56 13.09
C ARG A 6 9.32 3.87 12.32
N THR A 7 10.34 4.26 11.56
CA THR A 7 10.29 5.45 10.73
C THR A 7 9.52 5.17 9.43
N PRO A 8 8.52 6.00 9.06
CA PRO A 8 7.85 5.86 7.77
C PRO A 8 8.79 6.32 6.64
N VAL A 9 8.84 5.57 5.54
CA VAL A 9 9.54 5.95 4.31
C VAL A 9 8.57 5.79 3.16
N PHE A 10 8.38 6.84 2.36
CA PHE A 10 7.51 6.80 1.20
C PHE A 10 8.34 6.67 -0.07
N THR A 11 7.98 5.74 -0.95
CA THR A 11 8.63 5.64 -2.27
C THR A 11 8.02 6.65 -3.22
N GLU A 12 8.75 6.96 -4.30
CA GLU A 12 8.23 7.77 -5.40
C GLU A 12 6.93 7.17 -5.97
N ASN A 13 6.85 5.84 -6.10
CA ASN A 13 5.64 5.16 -6.52
C ASN A 13 4.46 5.42 -5.57
N PHE A 14 4.70 5.50 -4.25
CA PHE A 14 3.64 5.83 -3.30
C PHE A 14 3.09 7.24 -3.55
N SER A 15 3.97 8.22 -3.76
CA SER A 15 3.58 9.60 -4.11
C SER A 15 2.80 9.66 -5.42
N LEU A 16 3.27 8.98 -6.47
CA LEU A 16 2.56 8.91 -7.76
C LEU A 16 1.17 8.27 -7.63
N ASN A 17 1.02 7.28 -6.76
CA ASN A 17 -0.30 6.71 -6.49
C ASN A 17 -1.23 7.69 -5.76
N LEU A 18 -0.70 8.52 -4.85
CA LEU A 18 -1.51 9.57 -4.21
C LEU A 18 -1.98 10.61 -5.23
N ASP A 19 -1.13 10.99 -6.19
CA ASP A 19 -1.54 11.88 -7.29
C ASP A 19 -2.62 11.25 -8.16
N ALA A 20 -2.48 9.96 -8.50
CA ALA A 20 -3.51 9.22 -9.22
C ALA A 20 -4.82 9.11 -8.43
N LEU A 21 -4.75 8.96 -7.10
CA LEU A 21 -5.90 8.96 -6.21
C LEU A 21 -6.57 10.32 -6.14
N ARG A 22 -5.80 11.41 -6.11
CA ARG A 22 -6.35 12.77 -6.17
C ARG A 22 -7.24 12.94 -7.40
N LEU A 23 -6.73 12.57 -8.57
CA LEU A 23 -7.48 12.63 -9.83
C LEU A 23 -8.70 11.71 -9.82
N PHE A 24 -8.56 10.49 -9.27
CA PHE A 24 -9.67 9.54 -9.18
C PHE A 24 -10.81 10.03 -8.27
N LEU A 25 -10.47 10.74 -7.20
CA LEU A 25 -11.43 11.27 -6.22
C LEU A 25 -11.99 12.65 -6.59
N GLU A 26 -11.56 13.27 -7.69
CA GLU A 26 -12.09 14.56 -8.16
C GLU A 26 -13.63 14.58 -8.27
N PRO A 27 -14.31 13.55 -8.80
CA PRO A 27 -15.77 13.51 -8.88
C PRO A 27 -16.46 13.49 -7.50
N GLU A 28 -15.76 13.04 -6.46
CA GLU A 28 -16.26 12.96 -5.08
C GLU A 28 -16.00 14.27 -4.30
N GLY A 29 -15.36 15.26 -4.97
CA GLY A 29 -15.07 16.59 -4.47
C GLY A 29 -13.74 16.68 -3.72
N ARG A 30 -13.16 17.89 -3.70
CA ARG A 30 -11.84 18.16 -3.09
C ARG A 30 -11.70 17.68 -1.65
N ALA A 31 -12.79 17.74 -0.87
CA ALA A 31 -12.80 17.30 0.51
C ALA A 31 -12.57 15.78 0.67
N ALA A 32 -12.86 14.95 -0.34
CA ALA A 32 -12.63 13.51 -0.27
C ALA A 32 -11.13 13.17 -0.19
N PHE A 33 -10.32 13.83 -1.00
CA PHE A 33 -8.87 13.64 -0.98
C PHE A 33 -8.24 14.16 0.31
N GLU A 34 -8.66 15.32 0.81
CA GLU A 34 -8.15 15.86 2.09
C GLU A 34 -8.47 14.93 3.27
N ARG A 35 -9.72 14.42 3.36
CA ARG A 35 -10.09 13.42 4.39
C ARG A 35 -9.25 12.15 4.32
N LEU A 36 -8.90 11.70 3.11
CA LEU A 36 -7.99 10.56 2.92
C LEU A 36 -6.59 10.90 3.48
N LEU A 37 -6.06 12.08 3.18
CA LEU A 37 -4.75 12.49 3.69
C LEU A 37 -4.74 12.56 5.22
N ASP A 38 -5.72 13.22 5.82
CA ASP A 38 -5.86 13.31 7.28
C ASP A 38 -5.88 11.90 7.90
N ARG A 39 -6.77 11.03 7.41
CA ARG A 39 -6.87 9.64 7.90
C ARG A 39 -5.58 8.85 7.70
N LEU A 40 -4.91 9.03 6.57
CA LEU A 40 -3.69 8.32 6.23
C LEU A 40 -2.53 8.72 7.15
N PHE A 41 -2.30 10.03 7.33
CA PHE A 41 -1.14 10.54 8.04
C PHE A 41 -1.33 10.66 9.55
N ASP A 42 -2.56 10.88 10.02
CA ASP A 42 -2.84 11.03 11.45
C ASP A 42 -3.11 9.69 12.14
N ASP A 43 -3.74 8.75 11.43
CA ASP A 43 -4.13 7.46 12.02
C ASP A 43 -3.32 6.29 11.47
N ILE A 44 -3.37 6.06 10.15
CA ILE A 44 -2.92 4.80 9.56
C ILE A 44 -1.40 4.68 9.56
N VAL A 45 -0.68 5.70 9.09
CA VAL A 45 0.78 5.69 9.05
C VAL A 45 1.36 5.57 10.48
N PRO A 46 0.92 6.35 11.49
CA PRO A 46 1.37 6.18 12.86
C PRO A 46 1.05 4.82 13.44
N MET A 47 -0.14 4.28 13.16
CA MET A 47 -0.55 2.94 13.57
C MET A 47 0.37 1.87 12.98
N LEU A 48 0.64 1.90 11.67
CA LEU A 48 1.53 0.94 11.01
C LEU A 48 2.99 1.11 11.44
N CYS A 49 3.43 2.31 11.78
CA CYS A 49 4.76 2.53 12.34
C CYS A 49 4.93 1.90 13.73
N ARG A 50 3.85 1.86 14.53
CA ARG A 50 3.82 1.19 15.84
C ARG A 50 3.62 -0.33 15.71
N HIS A 51 2.66 -0.74 14.89
CA HIS A 51 2.19 -2.11 14.70
C HIS A 51 2.40 -2.57 13.26
N SER A 52 3.64 -2.51 12.79
CA SER A 52 3.99 -2.84 11.40
C SER A 52 3.69 -4.29 10.97
N GLN A 53 3.38 -5.19 11.90
CA GLN A 53 2.99 -6.56 11.62
C GLN A 53 1.47 -6.74 11.44
N SER A 54 0.66 -5.69 11.61
CA SER A 54 -0.81 -5.74 11.49
C SER A 54 -1.30 -6.05 10.07
N GLY A 55 -0.53 -5.72 9.04
CA GLY A 55 -0.85 -6.10 7.66
C GLY A 55 -0.62 -7.58 7.37
N ARG A 56 -1.40 -8.13 6.44
CA ARG A 56 -1.28 -9.52 5.96
C ARG A 56 -0.02 -9.66 5.12
N ILE A 57 0.59 -10.85 5.08
CA ILE A 57 1.77 -11.07 4.23
C ILE A 57 1.30 -11.25 2.79
N PHE A 58 1.73 -10.35 1.90
CA PHE A 58 1.24 -10.25 0.53
C PHE A 58 1.44 -11.55 -0.28
N LEU A 59 2.61 -12.18 -0.11
CA LEU A 59 3.01 -13.37 -0.87
C LEU A 59 2.58 -14.70 -0.20
N GLN A 60 1.65 -14.69 0.76
CA GLN A 60 1.13 -15.92 1.35
C GLN A 60 0.16 -16.66 0.43
N HIS A 61 -0.57 -15.93 -0.44
CA HIS A 61 -1.57 -16.55 -1.31
C HIS A 61 -0.91 -17.34 -2.46
N PRO A 62 -1.44 -18.52 -2.80
CA PRO A 62 -0.89 -19.34 -3.88
C PRO A 62 -1.05 -18.63 -5.23
N ILE A 63 0.08 -18.29 -5.84
CA ILE A 63 0.12 -17.62 -7.14
C ILE A 63 -0.05 -18.66 -8.25
N ARG A 64 -1.24 -18.66 -8.86
CA ARG A 64 -1.63 -19.63 -9.89
C ARG A 64 -1.19 -19.23 -11.30
N SER A 65 -1.07 -17.93 -11.59
CA SER A 65 -0.56 -17.44 -12.88
C SER A 65 0.96 -17.61 -13.01
N LYS A 66 1.42 -17.99 -14.21
CA LYS A 66 2.85 -18.12 -14.54
C LYS A 66 3.55 -16.77 -14.51
N GLU A 67 2.90 -15.75 -15.04
CA GLU A 67 3.35 -14.36 -15.11
C GLU A 67 3.51 -13.80 -13.70
N ALA A 68 2.46 -13.92 -12.89
CA ALA A 68 2.49 -13.49 -11.50
C ALA A 68 3.58 -14.22 -10.70
N ARG A 69 3.80 -15.53 -10.95
CA ARG A 69 4.87 -16.30 -10.29
C ARG A 69 6.27 -15.85 -10.71
N SER A 70 6.45 -15.39 -11.95
CA SER A 70 7.70 -14.80 -12.41
C SER A 70 7.95 -13.44 -11.75
N LEU A 71 6.94 -12.57 -11.74
CA LEU A 71 6.99 -11.26 -11.09
C LEU A 71 7.27 -11.37 -9.59
N SER A 72 6.63 -12.31 -8.89
CA SER A 72 6.87 -12.51 -7.46
C SER A 72 8.25 -13.07 -7.16
N ARG A 73 8.85 -13.87 -8.06
CA ARG A 73 10.25 -14.28 -7.91
C ARG A 73 11.19 -13.10 -8.05
N LYS A 74 10.99 -12.24 -9.06
CA LYS A 74 11.74 -10.98 -9.19
C LYS A 74 11.52 -10.06 -7.98
N LEU A 75 10.30 -9.98 -7.47
CA LEU A 75 10.01 -9.16 -6.29
C LEU A 75 10.80 -9.65 -5.07
N LYS A 76 10.87 -10.97 -4.85
CA LYS A 76 11.65 -11.58 -3.76
C LYS A 76 13.14 -11.26 -3.85
N THR A 77 13.73 -11.05 -5.03
CA THR A 77 15.15 -10.69 -5.15
C THR A 77 15.45 -9.26 -4.68
N PHE A 78 14.45 -8.38 -4.65
CA PHE A 78 14.60 -7.02 -4.10
C PHE A 78 14.41 -6.95 -2.59
N LEU A 79 13.90 -8.01 -1.96
CA LEU A 79 13.68 -8.07 -0.50
C LEU A 79 14.96 -8.51 0.21
N LYS A 80 15.36 -7.79 1.24
CA LYS A 80 16.49 -8.20 2.10
C LYS A 80 16.05 -9.29 3.08
N LYS A 81 17.00 -10.02 3.64
CA LYS A 81 16.73 -11.03 4.68
C LYS A 81 16.05 -10.35 5.88
N GLY A 82 14.85 -10.80 6.24
CA GLY A 82 14.04 -10.23 7.32
C GLY A 82 13.01 -9.19 6.87
N ASP A 83 13.09 -8.70 5.62
CA ASP A 83 12.05 -7.84 5.05
C ASP A 83 10.78 -8.67 4.80
N THR A 84 9.62 -8.16 5.20
CA THR A 84 8.33 -8.80 4.87
C THR A 84 7.43 -7.84 4.12
N LEU A 85 7.03 -8.25 2.91
CA LEU A 85 6.08 -7.51 2.09
C LEU A 85 4.66 -7.77 2.60
N ARG A 86 3.96 -6.69 2.95
CA ARG A 86 2.67 -6.75 3.59
C ARG A 86 1.64 -5.88 2.89
N GLU A 87 0.41 -6.35 2.93
CA GLU A 87 -0.77 -5.62 2.48
C GLU A 87 -1.61 -5.20 3.69
N PHE A 88 -2.15 -4.00 3.64
CA PHE A 88 -3.08 -3.49 4.63
C PHE A 88 -4.29 -2.91 3.92
N VAL A 89 -5.47 -3.45 4.25
CA VAL A 89 -6.74 -2.94 3.75
C VAL A 89 -7.36 -2.10 4.85
N VAL A 90 -7.73 -0.88 4.50
CA VAL A 90 -8.40 0.06 5.39
C VAL A 90 -9.44 0.84 4.61
N ASP A 91 -10.67 0.79 5.10
CA ASP A 91 -11.82 1.36 4.43
C ASP A 91 -11.86 0.90 2.96
N ASP A 92 -11.76 1.85 2.03
CA ASP A 92 -11.79 1.62 0.58
C ASP A 92 -10.40 1.48 -0.06
N TYR A 93 -9.33 1.49 0.74
CA TYR A 93 -7.96 1.58 0.29
C TYR A 93 -7.14 0.33 0.61
N LEU A 94 -6.33 -0.07 -0.35
CA LEU A 94 -5.31 -1.10 -0.23
C LEU A 94 -3.93 -0.44 -0.23
N MET A 95 -3.17 -0.69 0.83
CA MET A 95 -1.77 -0.27 0.94
C MET A 95 -0.84 -1.46 0.87
N LEU A 96 0.21 -1.32 0.07
CA LEU A 96 1.34 -2.24 0.04
C LEU A 96 2.53 -1.56 0.72
N TYR A 97 3.09 -2.23 1.72
CA TYR A 97 4.22 -1.71 2.46
C TYR A 97 5.21 -2.82 2.81
N LEU A 98 6.46 -2.42 3.03
CA LEU A 98 7.52 -3.29 3.47
C LEU A 98 7.78 -3.08 4.95
N HIS A 99 7.62 -4.14 5.71
CA HIS A 99 8.07 -4.18 7.10
C HIS A 99 9.57 -4.48 7.12
N ARG A 100 10.33 -3.52 7.66
CA ARG A 100 11.75 -3.67 8.01
C ARG A 100 11.94 -3.42 9.51
N ASP A 101 13.13 -3.74 9.99
CA ASP A 101 13.42 -3.71 11.42
C ASP A 101 13.22 -2.31 12.04
N ARG A 102 13.76 -1.26 11.41
CA ARG A 102 13.67 0.13 11.89
C ARG A 102 12.73 1.03 11.09
N GLN A 103 12.21 0.56 9.96
CA GLN A 103 11.43 1.40 9.04
C GLN A 103 10.22 0.64 8.48
N VAL A 104 9.18 1.39 8.14
CA VAL A 104 8.04 0.93 7.35
C VAL A 104 8.10 1.65 6.02
N VAL A 105 8.35 0.91 4.93
CA VAL A 105 8.46 1.50 3.59
C VAL A 105 7.12 1.37 2.89
N PHE A 106 6.41 2.47 2.71
CA PHE A 106 5.16 2.51 1.96
C PHE A 106 5.48 2.48 0.47
N LEU A 107 5.01 1.43 -0.21
CA LEU A 107 5.34 1.17 -1.62
C LEU A 107 4.24 1.64 -2.56
N SER A 108 2.97 1.44 -2.18
CA SER A 108 1.82 1.72 -3.02
C SER A 108 0.57 1.92 -2.15
N ILE A 109 -0.34 2.78 -2.60
CA ILE A 109 -1.70 2.92 -2.07
C ILE A 109 -2.66 2.94 -3.25
N LYS A 110 -3.79 2.24 -3.18
CA LYS A 110 -4.80 2.22 -4.26
C LYS A 110 -6.20 2.17 -3.67
N HIS A 111 -7.15 2.79 -4.36
CA HIS A 111 -8.56 2.65 -4.05
C HIS A 111 -9.07 1.34 -4.67
N HIS A 112 -9.94 0.60 -3.99
CA HIS A 112 -10.44 -0.70 -4.48
C HIS A 112 -11.16 -0.58 -5.84
N ARG A 113 -11.90 0.52 -6.06
CA ARG A 113 -12.53 0.87 -7.37
C ARG A 113 -11.52 1.17 -8.50
N GLN A 114 -10.27 1.53 -8.21
CA GLN A 114 -9.22 1.67 -9.25
C GLN A 114 -8.73 0.31 -9.78
N LEU A 115 -9.11 -0.81 -9.15
CA LEU A 115 -8.78 -2.16 -9.61
C LEU A 115 -9.76 -2.70 -10.66
N SER A 116 -10.80 -1.92 -11.00
CA SER A 116 -11.69 -2.25 -12.10
C SER A 116 -10.86 -2.38 -13.38
N PHE A 117 -11.09 -3.44 -14.17
CA PHE A 117 -10.61 -3.48 -15.54
C PHE A 117 -11.12 -2.24 -16.23
N ASP A 118 -10.20 -1.35 -16.56
CA ASP A 118 -10.50 -0.07 -17.16
C ASP A 118 -10.88 -0.29 -18.63
N LEU A 119 -12.08 -0.84 -18.83
CA LEU A 119 -12.69 -0.99 -20.13
C LEU A 119 -13.24 0.38 -20.56
N ARG A 120 -12.39 1.41 -20.66
CA ARG A 120 -12.76 2.78 -21.14
C ARG A 120 -13.27 2.82 -22.59
N ARG A 121 -13.74 1.69 -23.13
CA ARG A 121 -14.34 1.51 -24.45
C ARG A 121 -15.54 0.54 -24.46
N PHE A 122 -16.03 0.07 -23.31
CA PHE A 122 -17.22 -0.80 -23.25
C PHE A 122 -18.47 -0.14 -22.63
N TRP A 123 -18.48 1.18 -22.47
CA TRP A 123 -19.70 1.97 -22.27
C TRP A 123 -19.70 3.12 -23.25
#